data_AF-A0A7J4JLR8-F1
#
_entry.id   AF-A0A7J4JLR8-F1
#
_cell.length_a   1.000
_cell.length_b   1.000
_cell.length_c   1.000
_cell.angle_alpha   90.00
_cell.angle_beta   90.00
_cell.angle_gamma   90.00
#
_symmetry.space_group_name_H-M   'P 1'
#
loop_
_entity.id
_entity.type
_entity.pdbx_description
1 polymer ?
#
loop_
_entity_poly.entity_id
_entity_poly.type
_entity_poly.pdbx_seq_one_letter_code
_entity_poly.pdbx_strand_id
1 'polypeptide(L)'
;MRERGQIFSVDFMISVSVVVLALAVLVQAIELSNHAGQDAFNQGELYGKAVQATQLLVSNEAWTCRLGLGAAGMGLDNCLDAGKAVDKQGLGLGEEFGCQAVGVKVAGCDEEPGKAGNVVGLKRVVVMGSGLGLEEFRACRTGRACSLSAPKEVELRVWRK
;
A
#
# COMPACT_ATOMS: atom_id res chain seq x y z
N MET A 1 37.55 20.60 68.09
CA MET A 1 37.43 19.52 67.08
C MET A 1 36.27 19.87 66.17
N ARG A 2 36.53 20.04 64.88
CA ARG A 2 35.56 20.40 63.85
C ARG A 2 35.07 19.09 63.21
N GLU A 3 33.86 18.69 63.53
CA GLU A 3 33.08 17.81 62.67
C GLU A 3 31.69 18.42 62.53
N ARG A 4 31.47 19.13 61.44
CA ARG A 4 30.13 19.48 60.97
C ARG A 4 29.91 18.73 59.66
N GLY A 5 29.37 17.52 59.78
CA GLY A 5 28.80 16.80 58.66
C GLY A 5 27.52 17.52 58.22
N GLN A 6 27.65 18.46 57.28
CA GLN A 6 26.51 18.94 56.51
C GLN A 6 26.37 18.02 55.29
N ILE A 7 25.53 17.01 55.46
CA ILE A 7 25.15 16.06 54.42
C ILE A 7 24.18 16.80 53.49
N PHE A 8 24.72 17.42 52.43
CA PHE A 8 24.04 18.04 51.29
C PHE A 8 23.00 19.15 51.59
N SER A 9 23.19 20.34 51.01
CA SER A 9 22.21 21.44 51.15
C SER A 9 20.89 21.12 50.47
N VAL A 10 19.78 21.68 50.96
CA VAL A 10 18.46 21.58 50.32
C VAL A 10 18.51 22.05 48.86
N ASP A 11 19.33 23.06 48.57
CA ASP A 11 19.57 23.56 47.21
C ASP A 11 20.20 22.51 46.28
N PHE A 12 21.02 21.61 46.83
CA PHE A 12 21.57 20.48 46.08
C PHE A 12 20.49 19.44 45.75
N MET A 13 19.58 19.12 46.69
CA MET A 13 18.46 18.21 46.41
C MET A 13 17.49 18.79 45.37
N ILE A 14 17.17 20.08 45.45
CA ILE A 14 16.28 20.75 44.49
C ILE A 14 16.92 20.76 43.11
N SER A 15 18.21 21.11 42.99
CA SER A 15 18.90 21.14 41.70
C SER A 15 19.00 19.75 41.05
N VAL A 16 19.30 18.71 41.82
CA VAL A 16 19.27 17.32 41.32
C VAL A 16 17.88 16.92 40.84
N SER A 17 16.83 17.28 41.58
CA SER A 17 15.44 16.97 41.20
C SER A 17 15.04 17.65 39.88
N VAL A 18 15.43 18.92 39.70
CA VAL A 18 15.20 19.67 38.45
C VAL A 18 15.97 19.05 37.28
N VAL A 19 17.22 18.64 37.49
CA VAL A 19 18.03 17.97 36.46
C VAL A 19 17.42 16.63 36.05
N VAL A 20 16.95 15.82 37.01
CA VAL A 20 16.28 14.54 36.73
C VAL A 20 14.99 14.76 35.93
N LEU A 21 14.21 15.78 36.28
CA LEU A 21 12.99 16.15 35.54
C LEU A 21 13.30 16.60 34.10
N ALA A 22 14.33 17.42 33.93
CA ALA A 22 14.78 17.87 32.61
C ALA A 22 15.25 16.68 31.74
N LEU A 23 16.00 15.74 32.33
CA LEU A 23 16.42 14.51 31.65
C LEU A 23 15.22 13.63 31.28
N ALA A 24 14.24 13.48 32.16
CA ALA A 24 13.02 12.70 31.86
C ALA A 24 12.24 13.30 30.68
N VAL A 25 12.10 14.63 30.62
CA VAL A 25 11.45 15.32 29.50
C VAL A 25 12.24 15.14 28.20
N LEU A 26 13.57 15.24 28.27
CA LEU A 26 14.44 15.00 27.11
C LEU A 26 14.33 13.57 26.57
N VAL A 27 14.32 12.57 27.47
CA VAL A 27 14.15 11.16 27.08
C VAL A 27 12.80 10.94 26.41
N GLN A 28 11.71 11.46 26.99
CA GLN A 28 10.38 11.37 26.38
C GLN A 28 10.32 12.03 24.99
N ALA A 29 10.97 13.18 24.81
CA ALA A 29 11.02 13.85 23.51
C ALA A 29 11.78 13.02 22.46
N ILE A 30 12.87 12.36 22.87
CA ILE A 30 13.64 11.48 21.98
C ILE A 30 12.83 10.23 21.60
N GLU A 31 12.15 9.60 22.57
CA GLU A 31 11.28 8.45 22.32
C GLU A 31 10.15 8.82 21.36
N LEU A 32 9.49 9.95 21.59
CA LEU A 32 8.42 10.44 20.72
C LEU A 32 8.92 10.70 19.28
N SER A 33 10.11 11.28 19.15
CA SER A 33 10.75 11.52 17.85
C SER A 33 11.11 10.21 17.13
N ASN A 34 11.67 9.24 17.86
CA ASN A 34 12.00 7.93 17.31
C ASN A 34 10.74 7.18 16.85
N HIS A 35 9.67 7.22 17.65
CA HIS A 35 8.38 6.64 17.28
C HIS A 35 7.79 7.31 16.04
N ALA A 36 7.77 8.65 16.00
CA ALA A 36 7.29 9.38 14.83
C ALA A 36 8.10 9.08 13.55
N GLY A 37 9.43 8.96 13.68
CA GLY A 37 10.31 8.58 12.56
C GLY A 37 10.06 7.16 12.07
N GLN A 38 9.87 6.20 12.98
CA GLN A 38 9.54 4.82 12.63
C GLN A 38 8.17 4.71 11.97
N ASP A 39 7.16 5.43 12.47
CA ASP A 39 5.83 5.45 11.87
C ASP A 39 5.85 6.00 10.45
N ALA A 40 6.59 7.09 10.21
CA ALA A 40 6.77 7.65 8.87
C ALA A 40 7.47 6.67 7.92
N PHE A 41 8.52 5.99 8.39
CA PHE A 41 9.22 4.97 7.60
C PHE A 41 8.28 3.80 7.26
N ASN A 42 7.56 3.27 8.24
CA ASN A 42 6.62 2.17 8.06
C ASN A 42 5.48 2.53 7.10
N GLN A 43 4.96 3.76 7.17
CA GLN A 43 3.97 4.26 6.22
C GLN A 43 4.55 4.40 4.81
N GLY A 44 5.77 4.91 4.68
CA GLY A 44 6.47 5.01 3.40
C GLY A 44 6.71 3.65 2.74
N GLU A 45 7.11 2.65 3.54
CA GLU A 45 7.28 1.28 3.09
C GLU A 45 5.95 0.68 2.62
N LEU A 46 4.89 0.80 3.42
CA LEU A 46 3.55 0.33 3.07
C LEU A 46 3.05 0.98 1.79
N TYR A 47 3.23 2.30 1.64
CA TYR A 47 2.85 3.02 0.44
C TYR A 47 3.64 2.52 -0.78
N GLY A 48 4.96 2.31 -0.65
CA GLY A 48 5.79 1.73 -1.70
C GLY A 48 5.31 0.35 -2.13
N LYS A 49 4.94 -0.52 -1.17
CA LYS A 49 4.35 -1.83 -1.43
C LYS A 49 3.00 -1.74 -2.11
N ALA A 50 2.12 -0.85 -1.67
CA ALA A 50 0.83 -0.62 -2.31
C ALA A 50 1.00 -0.14 -3.76
N VAL A 51 1.94 0.78 -4.03
CA VAL A 51 2.25 1.26 -5.39
C VAL A 51 2.76 0.11 -6.26
N GLN A 52 3.71 -0.69 -5.76
CA GLN A 52 4.24 -1.85 -6.46
C GLN A 52 3.14 -2.87 -6.79
N ALA A 53 2.34 -3.26 -5.79
CA ALA A 53 1.27 -4.23 -5.94
C ALA A 53 0.21 -3.73 -6.93
N THR A 54 -0.16 -2.45 -6.86
CA THR A 54 -1.12 -1.84 -7.78
C THR A 54 -0.57 -1.71 -9.19
N GLN A 55 0.75 -1.51 -9.36
CA GLN A 55 1.39 -1.53 -10.66
C GLN A 55 1.37 -2.96 -11.24
N LEU A 56 1.74 -3.96 -10.44
CA LEU A 56 1.67 -5.37 -10.84
C LEU A 56 0.25 -5.79 -11.17
N LEU A 57 -0.77 -5.28 -10.46
CA LEU A 57 -2.17 -5.53 -10.79
C LEU A 57 -2.49 -5.22 -12.25
N VAL A 58 -1.93 -4.14 -12.81
CA VAL A 58 -2.21 -3.72 -14.19
C VAL A 58 -1.16 -4.19 -15.20
N SER A 59 0.02 -4.60 -14.73
CA SER A 59 1.16 -5.00 -15.57
C SER A 59 1.56 -6.47 -15.42
N ASN A 60 0.82 -7.28 -14.67
CA ASN A 60 1.06 -8.72 -14.56
C ASN A 60 0.78 -9.36 -15.92
N GLU A 61 1.64 -10.28 -16.37
CA GLU A 61 1.50 -10.90 -17.69
C GLU A 61 0.16 -11.63 -17.91
N ALA A 62 -0.48 -12.09 -16.83
CA ALA A 62 -1.80 -12.70 -16.86
C ALA A 62 -2.90 -11.69 -17.27
N TRP A 63 -2.71 -10.41 -16.97
CA TRP A 63 -3.69 -9.32 -17.08
C TRP A 63 -3.25 -8.11 -17.91
N THR A 64 -2.02 -8.14 -18.43
CA THR A 64 -1.51 -7.15 -19.37
C THR A 64 -2.02 -7.44 -20.77
N CYS A 65 -2.74 -6.49 -21.36
CA CYS A 65 -3.16 -6.55 -22.76
C CYS A 65 -1.95 -6.80 -23.68
N ARG A 66 -1.94 -7.91 -24.41
CA ARG A 66 -0.92 -8.29 -25.40
C ARG A 66 -1.56 -8.54 -26.75
N LEU A 67 -0.86 -8.19 -27.82
CA LEU A 67 -1.27 -8.59 -29.18
C LEU A 67 -1.07 -10.11 -29.35
N GLY A 68 -2.16 -10.81 -29.67
CA GLY A 68 -2.18 -12.26 -29.91
C GLY A 68 -2.97 -12.61 -31.17
N LEU A 69 -2.90 -13.88 -31.59
CA LEU A 69 -3.73 -14.43 -32.67
C LEU A 69 -4.91 -15.17 -32.04
N GLY A 70 -6.07 -14.53 -32.01
CA GLY A 70 -7.33 -15.14 -31.59
C GLY A 70 -8.05 -15.86 -32.74
N ALA A 71 -9.16 -16.51 -32.43
CA ALA A 71 -9.98 -17.28 -33.39
C ALA A 71 -10.53 -16.43 -34.57
N ALA A 72 -10.53 -15.09 -34.45
CA ALA A 72 -10.96 -14.14 -35.47
C ALA A 72 -9.79 -13.36 -36.14
N GLY A 73 -8.53 -13.70 -35.86
CA GLY A 73 -7.34 -13.01 -36.36
C GLY A 73 -6.51 -12.33 -35.26
N MET A 74 -5.73 -11.29 -35.62
CA MET A 74 -4.94 -10.53 -34.64
C MET A 74 -5.84 -9.70 -33.71
N GLY A 75 -5.68 -9.89 -32.41
CA GLY A 75 -6.44 -9.21 -31.36
C GLY A 75 -5.62 -8.94 -30.09
N LEU A 76 -6.26 -8.35 -29.09
CA LEU A 76 -5.70 -8.20 -27.75
C LEU A 76 -6.18 -9.33 -26.85
N ASP A 77 -5.23 -10.10 -26.35
CA ASP A 77 -5.39 -11.12 -25.32
C ASP A 77 -4.89 -10.59 -23.98
N ASN A 78 -5.27 -11.27 -22.89
CA ASN A 78 -4.80 -10.98 -21.54
C ASN A 78 -5.04 -9.54 -21.05
N CYS A 79 -5.96 -8.76 -21.61
CA CYS A 79 -6.46 -7.60 -20.87
C CYS A 79 -7.10 -8.07 -19.56
N LEU A 80 -7.26 -7.20 -18.55
CA LEU A 80 -7.86 -7.55 -17.24
C LEU A 80 -9.15 -8.36 -17.43
N ASP A 81 -8.97 -9.67 -17.41
CA ASP A 81 -9.94 -10.69 -17.80
C ASP A 81 -10.26 -11.44 -16.52
N ALA A 82 -11.53 -11.37 -16.14
CA ALA A 82 -12.03 -11.99 -14.93
C ALA A 82 -11.84 -13.53 -14.91
N GLY A 83 -11.54 -14.15 -16.06
CA GLY A 83 -11.22 -15.58 -16.17
C GLY A 83 -9.78 -15.94 -15.81
N LYS A 84 -8.84 -14.99 -15.75
CA LYS A 84 -7.45 -15.23 -15.33
C LYS A 84 -7.27 -14.80 -13.88
N ALA A 85 -6.74 -15.67 -13.04
CA ALA A 85 -6.50 -15.35 -11.64
C ALA A 85 -5.09 -14.79 -11.44
N VAL A 86 -5.00 -13.57 -10.91
CA VAL A 86 -3.81 -13.10 -10.21
C VAL A 86 -4.03 -13.36 -8.72
N ASP A 87 -3.00 -13.85 -8.05
CA ASP A 87 -3.00 -14.08 -6.61
C ASP A 87 -2.20 -12.99 -5.88
N LYS A 88 -2.37 -12.97 -4.56
CA LYS A 88 -1.68 -12.06 -3.65
C LYS A 88 -0.15 -12.11 -3.81
N GLN A 89 0.42 -13.30 -4.01
CA GLN A 89 1.87 -13.46 -4.22
C GLN A 89 2.33 -12.85 -5.54
N GLY A 90 1.54 -12.98 -6.61
CA GLY A 90 1.77 -12.33 -7.90
C GLY A 90 1.70 -10.80 -7.87
N LEU A 91 1.14 -10.22 -6.80
CA LEU A 91 1.20 -8.79 -6.50
C LEU A 91 2.40 -8.40 -5.62
N GLY A 92 3.26 -9.35 -5.26
CA GLY A 92 4.40 -9.12 -4.37
C GLY A 92 4.01 -8.81 -2.93
N LEU A 93 2.81 -9.22 -2.51
CA LEU A 93 2.30 -9.05 -1.15
C LEU A 93 2.52 -10.35 -0.37
N GLY A 94 3.32 -10.27 0.70
CA GLY A 94 3.54 -11.38 1.62
C GLY A 94 2.39 -11.57 2.62
N GLU A 95 2.55 -12.52 3.55
CA GLU A 95 1.55 -12.82 4.57
C GLU A 95 1.37 -11.69 5.59
N GLU A 96 2.40 -10.88 5.78
CA GLU A 96 2.45 -9.72 6.67
C GLU A 96 1.54 -8.56 6.23
N PHE A 97 1.02 -8.61 5.00
CA PHE A 97 0.09 -7.62 4.47
C PHE A 97 -1.31 -8.20 4.34
N GLY A 98 -2.34 -7.41 4.67
CA GLY A 98 -3.72 -7.65 4.26
C GLY A 98 -4.00 -6.90 2.97
N CYS A 99 -4.91 -7.42 2.14
CA CYS A 99 -5.30 -6.75 0.91
C CYS A 99 -6.77 -6.96 0.55
N GLN A 100 -7.34 -5.94 -0.11
CA GLN A 100 -8.67 -5.95 -0.70
C GLN A 100 -8.58 -5.45 -2.14
N ALA A 101 -9.00 -6.25 -3.11
CA ALA A 101 -9.20 -5.82 -4.49
C ALA A 101 -10.67 -5.47 -4.73
N VAL A 102 -10.93 -4.28 -5.26
CA VAL A 102 -12.28 -3.80 -5.61
C VAL A 102 -12.35 -3.57 -7.12
N GLY A 103 -13.42 -4.05 -7.75
CA GLY A 103 -13.62 -3.94 -9.19
C GLY A 103 -12.94 -5.05 -10.01
N VAL A 104 -12.09 -5.85 -9.37
CA VAL A 104 -11.44 -7.05 -9.93
C VAL A 104 -11.32 -8.12 -8.84
N LYS A 105 -11.30 -9.41 -9.20
CA LYS A 105 -11.02 -10.50 -8.27
C LYS A 105 -9.52 -10.83 -8.27
N VAL A 106 -8.89 -10.76 -7.11
CA VAL A 106 -7.52 -11.21 -6.87
C VAL A 106 -7.56 -12.27 -5.79
N ALA A 107 -7.07 -13.47 -6.08
CA ALA A 107 -7.09 -14.56 -5.11
C ALA A 107 -6.25 -14.20 -3.88
N GLY A 108 -6.87 -14.26 -2.69
CA GLY A 108 -6.20 -13.92 -1.43
C GLY A 108 -6.18 -12.42 -1.11
N CYS A 109 -6.84 -11.57 -1.90
CA CYS A 109 -7.08 -10.16 -1.59
C CYS A 109 -8.57 -9.85 -1.50
N ASP A 110 -9.29 -10.66 -0.72
CA ASP A 110 -10.73 -10.49 -0.46
C ASP A 110 -11.00 -10.06 1.00
N GLU A 111 -9.94 -9.73 1.75
CA GLU A 111 -10.05 -9.34 3.14
C GLU A 111 -10.61 -7.92 3.26
N GLU A 112 -11.42 -7.63 4.27
CA GLU A 112 -11.77 -6.26 4.61
C GLU A 112 -10.79 -5.70 5.65
N PRO A 113 -10.39 -4.41 5.53
CA PRO A 113 -9.43 -3.81 6.46
C PRO A 113 -9.94 -3.75 7.92
N GLY A 114 -11.25 -3.85 8.16
CA GLY A 114 -11.83 -3.86 9.50
C GLY A 114 -11.43 -2.63 10.34
N LYS A 115 -10.61 -2.84 11.37
CA LYS A 115 -10.06 -1.79 12.26
C LYS A 115 -8.61 -1.38 11.94
N ALA A 116 -8.04 -1.81 10.81
CA ALA A 116 -6.68 -1.45 10.43
C ALA A 116 -6.55 0.09 10.32
N GLY A 117 -5.63 0.67 11.10
CA GLY A 117 -5.41 2.13 11.11
C GLY A 117 -4.54 2.64 9.96
N ASN A 118 -3.91 1.75 9.21
CA ASN A 118 -2.89 2.00 8.20
C ASN A 118 -3.28 1.37 6.86
N VAL A 119 -4.41 1.78 6.30
CA VAL A 119 -4.87 1.30 4.98
C VAL A 119 -4.44 2.27 3.89
N VAL A 120 -3.70 1.77 2.90
CA VAL A 120 -3.36 2.52 1.69
C VAL A 120 -4.18 1.96 0.54
N GLY A 121 -5.09 2.77 0.01
CA GLY A 121 -5.91 2.46 -1.17
C GLY A 121 -5.40 3.20 -2.40
N LEU A 122 -5.09 2.46 -3.47
CA LEU A 122 -4.69 3.04 -4.75
C LEU A 122 -5.62 2.59 -5.87
N LYS A 123 -6.05 3.56 -6.67
CA LYS A 123 -6.99 3.38 -7.77
C LYS A 123 -6.27 3.39 -9.12
N ARG A 124 -6.71 2.55 -10.05
CA ARG A 124 -6.26 2.51 -11.44
C ARG A 124 -7.47 2.47 -12.36
N VAL A 125 -7.37 3.19 -13.48
CA VAL A 125 -8.35 3.10 -14.55
C VAL A 125 -7.85 2.07 -15.55
N VAL A 126 -8.67 1.06 -15.81
CA VAL A 126 -8.31 -0.09 -16.63
C VAL A 126 -9.42 -0.38 -17.64
N VAL A 127 -9.03 -1.03 -18.74
CA VAL A 127 -9.98 -1.56 -19.72
C VAL A 127 -10.08 -3.06 -19.50
N MET A 128 -11.30 -3.54 -19.23
CA MET A 128 -11.55 -4.96 -19.00
C MET A 128 -12.14 -5.61 -20.25
N GLY A 129 -11.64 -6.78 -20.61
CA GLY A 129 -12.09 -7.56 -21.77
C GLY A 129 -11.04 -8.58 -22.20
N SER A 130 -11.35 -9.41 -23.20
CA SER A 130 -10.43 -10.37 -23.80
C SER A 130 -10.84 -10.62 -25.25
N GLY A 131 -9.89 -10.91 -26.15
CA GLY A 131 -10.19 -11.30 -27.54
C GLY A 131 -10.67 -10.15 -28.43
N LEU A 132 -10.25 -8.92 -28.13
CA LEU A 132 -10.65 -7.73 -28.90
C LEU A 132 -9.90 -7.64 -30.22
N GLY A 133 -10.60 -7.38 -31.31
CA GLY A 133 -9.95 -7.01 -32.57
C GLY A 133 -9.19 -5.68 -32.45
N LEU A 134 -8.10 -5.52 -33.20
CA LEU A 134 -7.30 -4.29 -33.23
C LEU A 134 -8.11 -3.03 -33.58
N GLU A 135 -9.05 -3.15 -34.53
CA GLU A 135 -9.92 -2.06 -34.97
C GLU A 135 -10.93 -1.66 -33.90
N GLU A 136 -11.47 -2.64 -33.17
CA GLU A 136 -12.36 -2.40 -32.05
C GLU A 136 -11.63 -1.65 -30.94
N PHE A 137 -10.43 -2.10 -30.55
CA PHE A 137 -9.60 -1.39 -29.56
C PHE A 137 -9.31 0.07 -29.96
N ARG A 138 -8.99 0.33 -31.24
CA ARG A 138 -8.79 1.69 -31.77
C ARG A 138 -10.06 2.54 -31.69
N ALA A 139 -11.22 1.95 -31.96
CA ALA A 139 -12.51 2.61 -31.82
C ALA A 139 -12.80 2.97 -30.34
N CYS A 140 -12.50 2.08 -29.40
CA CYS A 140 -12.66 2.34 -27.96
C CYS A 140 -11.76 3.50 -27.48
N ARG A 141 -10.49 3.53 -27.92
CA ARG A 141 -9.54 4.60 -27.56
C ARG A 141 -9.97 5.98 -28.09
N THR A 142 -10.75 6.01 -29.17
CA THR A 142 -11.24 7.25 -29.79
C THR A 142 -12.65 7.64 -29.35
N GLY A 143 -13.23 6.94 -28.36
CA GLY A 143 -14.53 7.27 -27.78
C GLY A 143 -15.74 6.87 -28.62
N ARG A 144 -15.56 6.01 -29.64
CA ARG A 144 -16.66 5.44 -30.41
C ARG A 144 -17.26 4.23 -29.68
N ALA A 145 -18.52 3.90 -30.01
CA ALA A 145 -19.24 2.76 -29.43
C ALA A 145 -18.41 1.48 -29.54
N CYS A 146 -18.20 0.82 -28.41
CA CYS A 146 -17.28 -0.29 -28.25
C CYS A 146 -17.92 -1.33 -27.31
N SER A 147 -17.72 -2.62 -27.60
CA SER A 147 -18.27 -3.71 -26.77
C SER A 147 -17.52 -3.90 -25.46
N LEU A 148 -16.36 -3.26 -25.29
CA LEU A 148 -15.67 -3.20 -24.00
C LEU A 148 -16.56 -2.51 -22.99
N SER A 149 -16.63 -3.07 -21.79
CA SER A 149 -17.09 -2.29 -20.65
C SER A 149 -16.26 -1.01 -20.59
N ALA A 150 -16.94 0.13 -20.49
CA ALA A 150 -16.33 1.44 -20.31
C ALA A 150 -15.18 1.36 -19.28
N PRO A 151 -14.12 2.20 -19.41
CA PRO A 151 -12.99 2.19 -18.49
C PRO A 151 -13.48 2.08 -17.05
N LYS A 152 -13.01 1.05 -16.34
CA LYS A 152 -13.42 0.79 -14.96
C LYS A 152 -12.31 1.23 -14.02
N GLU A 153 -12.74 1.75 -12.88
CA GLU A 153 -11.84 1.97 -11.76
C GLU A 153 -11.70 0.65 -11.00
N VAL A 154 -10.46 0.21 -10.85
CA VAL A 154 -10.08 -0.87 -9.92
C VAL A 154 -9.28 -0.25 -8.78
N GLU A 155 -9.51 -0.73 -7.57
CA GLU A 155 -8.83 -0.26 -6.37
C GLU A 155 -8.14 -1.44 -5.69
N LEU A 156 -6.88 -1.26 -5.30
CA LEU A 156 -6.19 -2.18 -4.40
C LEU A 156 -5.95 -1.46 -3.08
N ARG A 157 -6.49 -2.02 -2.01
CA ARG A 157 -6.25 -1.57 -0.63
C ARG A 157 -5.27 -2.52 0.01
N VAL A 158 -4.23 -1.99 0.65
CA VAL A 158 -3.19 -2.77 1.33
C VAL A 158 -2.97 -2.18 2.72
N TRP A 159 -2.84 -3.04 3.71
CA TRP A 159 -2.48 -2.66 5.08
C TRP A 159 -1.51 -3.70 5.65
N ARG A 160 -0.76 -3.34 6.70
CA ARG A 160 0.05 -4.32 7.45
C ARG A 160 -0.86 -5.02 8.48
N LYS A 161 -0.79 -6.35 8.56
CA LYS A 161 -1.52 -7.13 9.57
C LYS A 161 -0.89 -7.00 10.95
#